data_AF-A0A1L8R312-F1
#
_entry.id   AF-A0A1L8R312-F1
#
_cell.length_a   1.000
_cell.length_b   1.000
_cell.length_c   1.000
_cell.angle_alpha   90.00
_cell.angle_beta   90.00
_cell.angle_gamma   90.00
#
_symmetry.space_group_name_H-M   'P 1'
#
loop_
_entity.id
_entity.type
_entity.pdbx_description
1 polymer ?
#
loop_
_entity_poly.entity_id
_entity_poly.type
_entity_poly.pdbx_seq_one_letter_code
_entity_poly.pdbx_strand_id
1 'polypeptide(L)'
;MVKNEKIDMLYSIILVLLGLFALFVCKVYNFYWEWTSFFLFMEIISSINLPAAIRRKKQYKKIEDLRKVLNLSIEEVREIADIGRYDLIDWKWDKAYIPQKKLYKLEDTLEKMYFKKFDKEFVLDNKGYVQSTSLTNGEN
;
A
#
# COMPACT_ATOMS: atom_id res chain seq x y z
N MET A 1 -2.11 -0.98 -14.00
CA MET A 1 -2.19 -0.45 -12.62
C MET A 1 -2.95 -1.44 -11.77
N VAL A 2 -2.38 -1.78 -10.62
CA VAL A 2 -2.99 -2.70 -9.65
C VAL A 2 -4.25 -2.03 -9.06
N LYS A 3 -5.25 -2.82 -8.62
CA LYS A 3 -6.50 -2.28 -8.05
C LYS A 3 -6.25 -1.26 -6.93
N ASN A 4 -5.28 -1.55 -6.05
CA ASN A 4 -4.90 -0.68 -4.94
C ASN A 4 -4.26 0.64 -5.39
N GLU A 5 -3.47 0.62 -6.47
CA GLU A 5 -2.87 1.82 -7.07
C GLU A 5 -3.94 2.77 -7.62
N LYS A 6 -5.00 2.22 -8.24
CA LYS A 6 -6.13 3.01 -8.75
C LYS A 6 -6.91 3.69 -7.62
N ILE A 7 -7.14 2.97 -6.51
CA ILE A 7 -7.85 3.50 -5.36
C ILE A 7 -7.08 4.65 -4.72
N ASP A 8 -5.76 4.51 -4.53
CA ASP A 8 -4.96 5.57 -3.94
C ASP A 8 -4.85 6.79 -4.86
N MET A 9 -4.74 6.58 -6.17
CA MET A 9 -4.80 7.67 -7.15
C MET A 9 -6.15 8.42 -7.07
N LEU A 10 -7.26 7.70 -6.92
CA LEU A 10 -8.58 8.31 -6.76
C LEU A 10 -8.65 9.16 -5.49
N TYR A 11 -8.14 8.65 -4.36
CA TYR A 11 -8.08 9.43 -3.12
C TYR A 11 -7.20 10.68 -3.26
N SER A 12 -6.04 10.57 -3.92
CA SER A 12 -5.19 11.73 -4.20
C SER A 12 -5.90 12.77 -5.07
N ILE A 13 -6.65 12.36 -6.09
CA ILE A 13 -7.45 13.27 -6.94
C ILE A 13 -8.54 13.98 -6.11
N ILE A 14 -9.27 13.23 -5.27
CA ILE A 14 -10.30 13.80 -4.39
C ILE A 14 -9.70 14.85 -3.46
N LEU A 15 -8.53 14.57 -2.86
CA LEU A 15 -7.83 15.53 -2.00
C LEU A 15 -7.41 16.80 -2.75
N VAL A 16 -6.88 16.67 -3.96
CA VAL A 16 -6.52 17.82 -4.80
C VAL A 16 -7.76 18.66 -5.14
N LEU A 17 -8.88 18.03 -5.51
CA LEU A 17 -10.13 18.74 -5.79
C LEU A 17 -10.68 19.49 -4.58
N LEU A 18 -10.64 18.87 -3.39
CA LEU A 18 -11.00 19.52 -2.13
C LEU A 18 -10.13 20.75 -1.85
N GLY A 19 -8.82 20.63 -2.05
CA GLY A 19 -7.91 21.75 -1.87
C GLY A 19 -8.12 22.87 -2.89
N LEU A 20 -8.37 22.55 -4.16
CA LEU A 20 -8.73 23.53 -5.19
C LEU A 20 -10.05 24.23 -4.87
N PHE A 21 -11.03 23.51 -4.33
CA PHE A 21 -12.27 24.10 -3.86
C PHE A 21 -12.04 25.05 -2.67
N ALA A 22 -11.20 24.68 -1.71
CA ALA A 22 -10.82 25.57 -0.60
C ALA A 22 -10.12 26.84 -1.09
N LEU A 23 -9.19 26.72 -2.05
CA LEU A 23 -8.55 27.87 -2.72
C LEU A 23 -9.60 28.76 -3.41
N PHE A 24 -10.56 28.16 -4.11
CA PHE A 24 -11.64 28.92 -4.74
C PHE A 24 -12.44 29.73 -3.72
N VAL A 25 -12.82 29.12 -2.59
CA VAL A 25 -13.52 29.80 -1.49
C VAL A 25 -12.67 30.94 -0.91
N CYS A 26 -11.39 30.70 -0.59
CA CYS A 26 -10.49 31.74 -0.08
C CYS A 26 -10.37 32.93 -1.03
N LYS A 27 -10.36 32.68 -2.35
CA LYS A 27 -10.33 33.73 -3.38
C LYS A 27 -11.62 34.55 -3.40
N VAL A 28 -12.78 33.89 -3.36
CA VAL A 28 -14.10 34.55 -3.43
C VAL A 28 -14.32 35.47 -2.22
N TYR A 29 -13.92 35.04 -1.03
CA TYR A 29 -14.13 35.81 0.21
C TYR A 29 -12.95 36.73 0.57
N ASN A 30 -11.93 36.83 -0.29
CA ASN A 30 -10.73 37.65 -0.09
C ASN A 30 -10.03 37.40 1.26
N PHE A 31 -10.14 36.17 1.77
CA PHE A 31 -9.73 35.81 3.12
C PHE A 31 -8.21 35.63 3.19
N TYR A 32 -7.48 36.69 3.54
CA TYR A 32 -6.01 36.70 3.64
C TYR A 32 -5.33 36.03 2.44
N TRP A 33 -5.88 36.26 1.24
CA TRP A 33 -5.65 35.47 0.02
C TRP A 33 -4.17 35.26 -0.30
N GLU A 34 -3.34 36.30 -0.10
CA GLU A 34 -1.90 36.25 -0.36
C GLU A 34 -1.16 35.25 0.51
N TRP A 35 -1.57 35.10 1.78
CA TRP A 35 -0.94 34.15 2.71
C TRP A 35 -1.62 32.78 2.66
N THR A 36 -2.95 32.74 2.66
CA THR A 36 -3.71 31.48 2.71
C THR A 36 -3.56 30.64 1.46
N SER A 37 -3.41 31.26 0.28
CA SER A 37 -3.21 30.54 -0.98
C SER A 37 -1.89 29.76 -1.03
N PHE A 38 -0.79 30.34 -0.53
CA PHE A 38 0.51 29.68 -0.48
C PHE A 38 0.49 28.47 0.46
N PHE A 39 -0.03 28.64 1.69
CA PHE A 39 -0.12 27.53 2.65
C PHE A 39 -1.05 26.41 2.16
N LEU A 40 -2.22 26.75 1.60
CA LEU A 40 -3.13 25.75 1.03
C LEU A 40 -2.51 25.02 -0.16
N PHE A 41 -1.78 25.72 -1.03
CA PHE A 41 -1.08 25.08 -2.14
C PHE A 41 -0.03 24.07 -1.65
N MET A 42 0.78 24.45 -0.66
CA MET A 42 1.77 23.56 -0.06
C MET A 42 1.12 22.34 0.63
N GLU A 43 -0.01 22.56 1.32
CA GLU A 43 -0.80 21.50 1.95
C GLU A 43 -1.32 20.49 0.91
N ILE A 44 -1.81 20.97 -0.24
CA ILE A 44 -2.27 20.12 -1.35
C ILE A 44 -1.12 19.27 -1.87
N ILE A 45 0.03 19.87 -2.19
CA ILE A 45 1.19 19.15 -2.73
C ILE A 45 1.70 18.09 -1.75
N SER A 46 1.79 18.44 -0.46
CA SER A 46 2.20 17.52 0.61
C SER A 46 1.24 16.32 0.73
N SER A 47 -0.06 16.56 0.57
CA SER A 47 -1.11 15.56 0.78
C SER A 47 -1.26 14.55 -0.37
N ILE A 48 -0.71 14.81 -1.56
CA ILE A 48 -0.85 13.93 -2.74
C ILE A 48 -0.40 12.50 -2.44
N ASN A 49 0.70 12.35 -1.69
CA ASN A 49 1.30 11.04 -1.37
C ASN A 49 0.79 10.45 -0.05
N LEU A 50 -0.06 11.17 0.68
CA LEU A 50 -0.54 10.77 2.00
C LEU A 50 -1.28 9.42 1.98
N PRO A 51 -2.20 9.13 1.03
CA PRO A 51 -2.90 7.84 0.99
C PRO A 51 -1.93 6.66 0.85
N ALA A 52 -0.96 6.79 -0.06
CA ALA A 52 0.08 5.79 -0.30
C ALA A 52 0.96 5.59 0.94
N ALA A 53 1.35 6.67 1.62
CA ALA A 53 2.18 6.62 2.83
C ALA A 53 1.46 5.91 3.99
N ILE A 54 0.17 6.18 4.19
CA ILE A 54 -0.65 5.53 5.23
C ILE A 54 -0.80 4.03 4.94
N ARG A 55 -1.02 3.65 3.68
CA ARG A 55 -1.24 2.26 3.26
C ARG A 55 0.02 1.40 3.38
N ARG A 56 1.20 2.01 3.18
CA ARG A 56 2.49 1.32 3.15
C ARG A 56 2.75 0.40 4.35
N LYS A 57 2.42 0.84 5.58
CA LYS A 57 2.57 -0.01 6.78
C LYS A 57 1.72 -1.28 6.73
N LYS A 58 0.47 -1.17 6.25
CA LYS A 58 -0.43 -2.33 6.10
C LYS A 58 0.07 -3.28 5.01
N GLN A 59 0.60 -2.73 3.92
CA GLN A 59 1.20 -3.54 2.84
C GLN A 59 2.42 -4.31 3.29
N TYR A 60 3.33 -3.70 4.06
CA TYR A 60 4.48 -4.42 4.58
C TYR A 60 4.06 -5.60 5.45
N LYS A 61 3.09 -5.43 6.34
CA LYS A 61 2.54 -6.53 7.13
C LYS A 61 1.95 -7.63 6.24
N LYS A 62 1.18 -7.25 5.23
CA LYS A 62 0.58 -8.19 4.26
C LYS A 62 1.62 -9.00 3.51
N ILE A 63 2.61 -8.33 2.95
CA ILE A 63 3.71 -8.93 2.19
C ILE A 63 4.51 -9.86 3.11
N GLU A 64 4.76 -9.45 4.35
CA GLU A 64 5.46 -10.23 5.37
C GLU A 64 4.71 -11.53 5.73
N ASP A 65 3.38 -11.48 5.86
CA ASP A 65 2.57 -12.66 6.15
C ASP A 65 2.49 -13.58 4.91
N LEU A 66 2.26 -13.02 3.72
CA LEU A 66 2.22 -13.77 2.46
C LEU A 66 3.53 -14.50 2.19
N ARG A 67 4.68 -13.81 2.33
CA ARG A 67 6.00 -14.41 2.09
C ARG A 67 6.32 -15.52 3.09
N LYS A 68 5.86 -15.41 4.34
CA LYS A 68 5.99 -16.49 5.35
C LYS A 68 5.17 -17.72 4.97
N VAL A 69 3.92 -17.54 4.56
CA VAL A 69 3.03 -18.65 4.20
C VAL A 69 3.46 -19.33 2.90
N LEU A 70 3.99 -18.55 1.96
CA LEU A 70 4.58 -19.07 0.72
C LEU A 70 5.98 -19.66 0.92
N ASN A 71 6.61 -19.42 2.08
CA ASN A 71 7.97 -19.81 2.43
C ASN A 71 9.04 -19.26 1.46
N LEU A 72 8.93 -17.97 1.12
CA LEU A 72 9.84 -17.29 0.19
C LEU A 72 11.06 -16.73 0.91
N SER A 73 12.22 -16.88 0.26
CA SER A 73 13.49 -16.23 0.62
C SER A 73 13.48 -14.74 0.32
N ILE A 74 14.46 -14.02 0.88
CA ILE A 74 14.60 -12.57 0.65
C ILE A 74 15.04 -12.29 -0.79
N GLU A 75 15.81 -13.20 -1.39
CA GLU A 75 16.23 -13.18 -2.78
C GLU A 75 15.02 -13.28 -3.72
N GLU A 76 14.12 -14.24 -3.50
CA GLU A 76 12.91 -14.40 -4.31
C GLU A 76 11.99 -13.19 -4.20
N VAL A 77 11.81 -12.63 -2.99
CA VAL A 77 11.01 -11.41 -2.81
C VAL A 77 11.63 -10.22 -3.54
N ARG A 78 12.96 -10.10 -3.51
CA ARG A 78 13.67 -9.04 -4.24
C ARG A 78 13.52 -9.20 -5.76
N GLU A 79 13.62 -10.42 -6.26
CA GLU A 79 13.44 -10.74 -7.68
C GLU A 79 12.01 -10.43 -8.16
N ILE A 80 10.99 -10.87 -7.42
CA ILE A 80 9.58 -10.60 -7.75
C ILE A 80 9.29 -9.09 -7.78
N ALA A 81 9.84 -8.35 -6.82
CA ALA A 81 9.67 -6.91 -6.72
C ALA A 81 10.56 -6.13 -7.70
N ASP A 82 11.51 -6.78 -8.38
CA ASP A 82 12.52 -6.17 -9.22
C ASP A 82 13.30 -5.08 -8.45
N ILE A 83 13.79 -5.42 -7.25
CA ILE A 83 14.53 -4.51 -6.36
C ILE A 83 15.95 -5.01 -6.09
N GLY A 84 16.85 -4.07 -5.82
CA GLY A 84 18.26 -4.35 -5.54
C GLY A 84 18.48 -4.99 -4.17
N ARG A 85 19.67 -5.57 -3.98
CA ARG A 85 20.09 -6.18 -2.70
C ARG A 85 20.07 -5.20 -1.53
N TYR A 86 20.30 -3.91 -1.79
CA TYR A 86 20.31 -2.86 -0.77
C TYR A 86 18.93 -2.27 -0.47
N ASP A 87 17.92 -2.52 -1.30
CA ASP A 87 16.59 -1.92 -1.15
C ASP A 87 15.78 -2.57 -0.01
N LEU A 88 16.09 -3.83 0.32
CA LEU A 88 15.50 -4.58 1.43
C LEU A 88 16.58 -5.42 2.08
N ILE A 89 17.11 -5.00 3.23
CA ILE A 89 18.16 -5.70 3.97
C ILE A 89 17.54 -6.40 5.19
N ASP A 90 17.74 -7.70 5.33
CA ASP A 90 17.32 -8.52 6.48
C ASP A 90 15.86 -8.31 6.91
N TRP A 91 14.94 -8.21 5.96
CA TRP A 91 13.50 -8.00 6.22
C TRP A 91 13.15 -6.73 7.02
N LYS A 92 14.06 -5.75 7.06
CA LYS A 92 13.83 -4.44 7.69
C LYS A 92 12.96 -3.57 6.79
N TRP A 93 11.66 -3.86 6.77
CA TRP A 93 10.65 -3.15 5.98
C TRP A 93 10.54 -1.66 6.35
N ASP A 94 10.84 -1.31 7.60
CA ASP A 94 10.89 0.06 8.10
C ASP A 94 12.03 0.89 7.47
N LYS A 95 13.12 0.23 7.09
CA LYS A 95 14.29 0.85 6.43
C LYS A 95 14.36 0.58 4.93
N ALA A 96 13.39 -0.16 4.39
CA ALA A 96 13.38 -0.56 2.99
C ALA A 96 13.01 0.63 2.09
N TYR A 97 13.89 0.96 1.15
CA TYR A 97 13.65 2.03 0.19
C TYR A 97 13.01 1.49 -1.09
N ILE A 98 11.75 1.04 -0.95
CA ILE A 98 10.99 0.48 -2.07
C ILE A 98 9.97 1.51 -2.58
N PRO A 99 9.98 1.86 -3.88
CA PRO A 99 8.95 2.68 -4.50
C PRO A 99 7.55 2.06 -4.33
N GLN A 100 6.54 2.88 -4.05
CA GLN A 100 5.18 2.41 -3.79
C GLN A 100 4.62 1.54 -4.94
N LYS A 101 4.92 1.90 -6.19
CA LYS A 101 4.52 1.15 -7.37
C LYS A 101 5.04 -0.29 -7.37
N LYS A 102 6.28 -0.50 -6.92
CA LYS A 102 6.88 -1.84 -6.80
C LYS A 102 6.20 -2.63 -5.68
N LEU A 103 5.82 -1.99 -4.58
CA LEU A 103 5.04 -2.63 -3.51
C LEU A 103 3.67 -3.11 -3.98
N TYR A 104 2.95 -2.32 -4.79
CA TYR A 104 1.69 -2.78 -5.37
C TYR A 104 1.86 -4.03 -6.22
N LYS A 105 2.89 -4.07 -7.07
CA LYS A 105 3.18 -5.22 -7.93
C LYS A 105 3.56 -6.45 -7.11
N LEU A 106 4.38 -6.26 -6.07
CA LEU A 106 4.80 -7.34 -5.17
C LEU A 106 3.59 -7.92 -4.43
N GLU A 107 2.76 -7.08 -3.81
CA GLU A 107 1.54 -7.51 -3.12
C GLU A 107 0.63 -8.33 -4.05
N ASP A 108 0.30 -7.81 -5.23
CA ASP A 108 -0.58 -8.46 -6.21
C ASP A 108 0.00 -9.80 -6.71
N THR A 109 1.32 -9.87 -6.89
CA THR A 109 1.99 -11.08 -7.34
C THR A 109 1.99 -12.17 -6.26
N LEU A 110 2.26 -11.79 -5.01
CA LEU A 110 2.21 -12.71 -3.87
C LEU A 110 0.79 -13.22 -3.62
N GLU A 111 -0.23 -12.38 -3.75
CA GLU A 111 -1.63 -12.81 -3.66
C GLU A 111 -1.99 -13.82 -4.74
N LYS A 112 -1.57 -13.60 -5.99
CA LYS A 112 -1.79 -14.56 -7.08
C LYS A 112 -1.08 -15.89 -6.85
N MET A 113 0.15 -15.85 -6.33
CA MET A 113 0.89 -17.07 -5.96
C MET A 113 0.20 -17.82 -4.82
N TYR A 114 -0.29 -17.09 -3.81
CA TYR A 114 -1.06 -17.65 -2.71
C TYR A 114 -2.36 -18.31 -3.21
N PHE A 115 -3.15 -17.59 -4.02
CA PHE A 115 -4.37 -18.13 -4.61
C PHE A 115 -4.08 -19.39 -5.44
N LYS A 116 -3.02 -19.39 -6.25
CA LYS A 116 -2.63 -20.57 -7.03
C LYS A 116 -2.27 -21.79 -6.17
N LYS A 117 -1.74 -21.57 -4.97
CA LYS A 117 -1.30 -22.65 -4.06
C LYS A 117 -2.43 -23.17 -3.16
N PHE A 118 -3.36 -22.32 -2.76
CA PHE A 118 -4.38 -22.63 -1.75
C PHE A 118 -5.84 -22.50 -2.25
N ASP A 119 -6.04 -22.04 -3.48
CA ASP A 119 -7.35 -21.79 -4.13
C ASP A 119 -8.31 -20.92 -3.29
N LYS A 120 -7.73 -19.99 -2.52
CA LYS A 120 -8.44 -19.09 -1.60
C LYS A 120 -7.82 -17.71 -1.61
N GLU A 121 -8.64 -16.69 -1.37
CA GLU A 121 -8.16 -15.33 -1.20
C GLU A 121 -7.45 -15.16 0.15
N PHE A 122 -6.41 -14.33 0.16
CA PHE A 122 -5.67 -14.03 1.38
C PHE A 122 -6.43 -13.00 2.24
N VAL A 123 -6.84 -13.40 3.44
CA VAL A 123 -7.53 -12.52 4.40
C VAL A 123 -6.56 -12.12 5.51
N LEU A 124 -6.35 -10.80 5.66
CA LEU A 124 -5.61 -10.22 6.77
C LEU A 124 -6.53 -10.09 7.98
N ASP A 125 -6.44 -11.02 8.92
CA ASP A 125 -7.10 -10.86 10.21
C ASP A 125 -6.16 -10.15 11.20
N ASN A 126 -6.68 -9.18 11.96
CA ASN A 126 -5.92 -8.38 12.91
C ASN A 126 -5.37 -9.21 14.09
N LYS A 127 -5.80 -10.46 14.23
CA LYS A 127 -5.38 -11.40 15.27
C LYS A 127 -4.18 -12.29 14.90
N GLY A 128 -3.54 -12.05 13.75
CA GLY A 128 -2.49 -12.93 13.25
C GLY A 128 -3.11 -14.06 12.42
N TYR A 129 -2.34 -14.54 11.45
CA TYR A 129 -2.78 -15.51 10.47
C TYR A 129 -3.19 -16.83 11.15
N VAL A 130 -4.50 -17.08 11.26
CA VAL A 130 -5.01 -18.42 11.56
C VAL A 130 -5.07 -19.15 10.23
N GLN A 131 -4.11 -20.02 10.02
CA GLN A 131 -4.21 -21.07 9.01
C GLN A 131 -5.53 -21.80 9.30
N SER A 132 -6.55 -21.63 8.47
CA SER A 132 -7.78 -22.41 8.57
C SER A 132 -7.45 -23.84 8.14
N THR A 133 -6.78 -24.58 9.02
CA THR A 133 -6.72 -26.04 8.96
C THR A 133 -8.13 -26.56 9.24
N SER A 134 -8.87 -26.78 8.17
CA SER A 134 -9.97 -27.73 8.15
C SER A 134 -9.83 -28.64 6.93
N LEU A 135 -8.71 -29.36 6.91
CA LEU A 135 -8.57 -30.72 6.38
C LEU A 135 -8.18 -31.50 7.64
N THR A 136 -8.88 -32.50 8.16
CA THR A 136 -9.71 -33.58 7.61
C THR A 136 -10.51 -34.14 8.80
N ASN A 137 -11.69 -34.70 8.54
CA ASN A 137 -12.11 -36.00 9.09
C ASN A 137 -13.34 -36.44 8.30
N GLY A 138 -13.07 -37.11 7.18
CA GLY A 138 -13.86 -38.29 6.85
C GLY A 138 -13.38 -39.44 7.74
N GLU A 139 -14.24 -40.45 7.88
CA GLU A 139 -14.09 -41.72 8.64
C GLU A 139 -14.50 -41.63 10.12
N ASN A 140 -15.78 -41.85 10.41
CA ASN A 140 -16.41 -43.18 10.50
C ASN A 140 -17.91 -43.10 10.26
#